data_AF-A0AA45BX95-F1
#
_entry.id   AF-A0AA45BX95-F1
#
_cell.length_a   1.000
_cell.length_b   1.000
_cell.length_c   1.000
_cell.angle_alpha   90.00
_cell.angle_beta   90.00
_cell.angle_gamma   90.00
#
_symmetry.space_group_name_H-M   'P 1'
#
loop_
_entity.id
_entity.type
_entity.pdbx_description
1 polymer ?
#
loop_
_entity_poly.entity_id
_entity_poly.type
_entity_poly.pdbx_seq_one_letter_code
_entity_poly.pdbx_strand_id
1 'polypeptide(L)'
;HTNNKIRVSTTEVRAISDDLDILIAFDQETIDFNFHELRPGGIVVADAKFNPTIPDNTDVNLYVIPFTDIASELGTSLMKNMVAVGASSAVLGLDETAYLEVVEEIFGRKGEQVVQKNMDAIKRGSQYMKELLGEKVNMMQLEKADGQKRMFMIGNDAIAFGAVAGGARFMSAYPITPASEIMEYLIKKLPKVGGTVIQTEDEIAACTMAIGANYA
;
A
#
# COMPACT_ATOMS: atom_id res chain seq x y z
N HIS A 1 13.70 -4.53 -8.12
CA HIS A 1 12.26 -4.60 -8.35
C HIS A 1 11.49 -4.83 -7.05
N THR A 2 10.47 -4.03 -6.74
CA THR A 2 9.60 -4.21 -5.56
C THR A 2 8.15 -4.16 -6.03
N ASN A 3 7.33 -5.12 -5.62
CA ASN A 3 5.90 -5.15 -5.94
C ASN A 3 5.04 -5.18 -4.66
N ASN A 4 3.81 -4.68 -4.78
CA ASN A 4 2.80 -4.76 -3.72
C ASN A 4 1.51 -5.28 -4.35
N LYS A 5 0.97 -6.38 -3.81
CA LYS A 5 -0.32 -6.94 -4.25
C LYS A 5 -1.40 -6.58 -3.23
N ILE A 6 -2.51 -6.05 -3.70
CA ILE A 6 -3.67 -5.71 -2.87
C ILE A 6 -4.88 -6.44 -3.42
N ARG A 7 -5.57 -7.19 -2.56
CA ARG A 7 -6.83 -7.85 -2.89
C ARG A 7 -7.99 -7.06 -2.28
N VAL A 8 -8.99 -6.76 -3.09
CA VAL A 8 -10.18 -6.00 -2.66
C VAL A 8 -11.41 -6.90 -2.81
N SER A 9 -12.27 -6.93 -1.78
CA SER A 9 -13.52 -7.68 -1.77
C SER A 9 -14.51 -7.06 -0.79
N THR A 10 -15.82 -7.22 -1.06
CA THR A 10 -16.91 -6.92 -0.11
C THR A 10 -17.09 -8.01 0.94
N THR A 11 -16.37 -9.13 0.81
CA THR A 11 -16.39 -10.26 1.75
C THR A 11 -15.01 -10.49 2.38
N GLU A 12 -14.97 -11.26 3.47
CA GLU A 12 -13.72 -11.58 4.15
C GLU A 12 -12.78 -12.36 3.23
N VAL A 13 -11.55 -11.86 3.08
CA VAL A 13 -10.46 -12.53 2.36
C VAL A 13 -9.30 -12.80 3.33
N ARG A 14 -8.77 -14.03 3.30
CA ARG A 14 -7.69 -14.48 4.19
C ARG A 14 -6.38 -14.81 3.47
N ALA A 15 -6.36 -14.64 2.15
CA ALA A 15 -5.20 -14.91 1.31
C ALA A 15 -5.16 -13.98 0.10
N ILE A 16 -3.94 -13.70 -0.34
CA ILE A 16 -3.67 -13.02 -1.61
C ILE A 16 -3.89 -14.03 -2.76
N SER A 17 -4.34 -13.54 -3.91
CA SER A 17 -4.49 -14.35 -5.13
C SER A 17 -3.16 -14.41 -5.87
N ASP A 18 -2.88 -15.52 -6.55
CA ASP A 18 -1.74 -15.62 -7.46
C ASP A 18 -1.96 -14.75 -8.71
N ASP A 19 -3.21 -14.73 -9.21
CA ASP A 19 -3.63 -13.95 -10.37
C ASP A 19 -3.85 -12.45 -10.07
N LEU A 20 -3.70 -11.61 -11.10
CA LEU A 20 -3.93 -10.17 -11.10
C LEU A 20 -5.04 -9.77 -12.07
N ASP A 21 -5.90 -8.86 -11.60
CA ASP A 21 -6.89 -8.16 -12.43
C ASP A 21 -6.29 -6.89 -13.08
N ILE A 22 -5.48 -6.17 -12.30
CA ILE A 22 -4.90 -4.87 -12.66
C ILE A 22 -3.41 -4.87 -12.27
N LEU A 23 -2.54 -4.55 -13.22
CA LEU A 23 -1.11 -4.32 -13.01
C LEU A 23 -0.79 -2.84 -13.24
N ILE A 24 -0.25 -2.18 -12.22
CA ILE A 24 0.26 -0.79 -12.32
C ILE A 24 1.78 -0.84 -12.48
N ALA A 25 2.31 -0.29 -13.56
CA ALA A 25 3.73 -0.34 -13.90
C ALA A 25 4.36 1.07 -14.03
N PHE A 26 5.46 1.29 -13.32
CA PHE A 26 6.24 2.54 -13.43
C PHE A 26 7.49 2.39 -14.32
N ASP A 27 7.80 1.17 -14.73
CA ASP A 27 8.88 0.81 -15.64
C ASP A 27 8.51 -0.48 -16.39
N GLN A 28 9.29 -0.79 -17.44
CA GLN A 28 9.10 -2.00 -18.24
C GLN A 28 9.43 -3.27 -17.46
N GLU A 29 10.38 -3.21 -16.52
CA GLU A 29 10.75 -4.33 -15.66
C GLU A 29 9.53 -4.86 -14.88
N THR A 30 8.68 -3.97 -14.36
CA THR A 30 7.42 -4.37 -13.71
C THR A 30 6.51 -5.19 -14.62
N ILE A 31 6.40 -4.81 -15.90
CA ILE A 31 5.59 -5.54 -16.87
C ILE A 31 6.24 -6.89 -17.16
N ASP A 32 7.52 -6.89 -17.52
CA ASP A 32 8.24 -8.11 -17.92
C ASP A 32 8.21 -9.18 -16.82
N PHE A 33 8.32 -8.78 -15.56
CA PHE A 33 8.29 -9.70 -14.43
C PHE A 33 6.90 -10.14 -14.00
N ASN A 34 5.88 -9.27 -14.06
CA ASN A 34 4.57 -9.55 -13.45
C ASN A 34 3.45 -9.80 -14.46
N PHE A 35 3.68 -9.61 -15.77
CA PHE A 35 2.64 -9.78 -16.79
C PHE A 35 2.02 -11.19 -16.80
N HIS A 36 2.81 -12.22 -16.50
CA HIS A 36 2.35 -13.61 -16.48
C HIS A 36 1.30 -13.89 -15.40
N GLU A 37 1.15 -13.02 -14.41
CA GLU A 37 0.14 -13.14 -13.35
C GLU A 37 -1.21 -12.56 -13.78
N LEU A 38 -1.28 -11.80 -14.89
CA LEU A 38 -2.54 -11.22 -15.37
C LEU A 38 -3.47 -12.27 -15.98
N ARG A 39 -4.73 -12.25 -15.54
CA ARG A 39 -5.77 -13.09 -16.15
C ARG A 39 -6.21 -12.54 -17.52
N PRO A 40 -6.84 -13.37 -18.37
CA PRO A 40 -7.54 -12.89 -19.57
C PRO A 40 -8.57 -11.80 -19.22
N GLY A 41 -8.61 -10.74 -20.03
CA GLY A 41 -9.35 -9.50 -19.79
C GLY A 41 -8.70 -8.54 -18.78
N GLY A 42 -7.52 -8.87 -18.25
CA GLY A 42 -6.78 -8.04 -17.30
C GLY A 42 -6.35 -6.70 -17.89
N ILE A 43 -5.94 -5.80 -17.01
CA ILE A 43 -5.52 -4.44 -17.39
C ILE A 43 -4.10 -4.15 -16.91
N VAL A 44 -3.27 -3.61 -17.82
CA VAL A 44 -2.00 -2.96 -17.48
C VAL A 44 -2.19 -1.45 -17.57
N VAL A 45 -1.84 -0.72 -16.52
CA VAL A 45 -1.73 0.75 -16.54
C VAL A 45 -0.27 1.12 -16.34
N ALA A 46 0.31 1.82 -17.31
CA ALA A 46 1.76 2.06 -17.33
C ALA A 46 2.12 3.53 -17.60
N ASP A 47 3.27 3.96 -17.06
CA ASP A 47 3.81 5.31 -17.29
C ASP A 47 4.25 5.50 -18.75
N ALA A 48 3.76 6.55 -19.41
CA ALA A 48 4.14 6.89 -20.79
C ALA A 48 5.65 7.11 -20.97
N LYS A 49 6.34 7.55 -19.90
CA LYS A 49 7.76 7.93 -19.93
C LYS A 49 8.69 6.87 -20.54
N PHE A 50 8.38 5.58 -20.38
CA PHE A 50 9.23 4.49 -20.83
C PHE A 50 8.75 3.79 -22.10
N ASN A 51 7.69 4.29 -22.75
CA ASN A 51 7.06 3.67 -23.93
C ASN A 51 6.70 2.19 -23.68
N PRO A 52 5.77 1.92 -22.75
CA PRO A 52 5.45 0.56 -22.30
C PRO A 52 5.03 -0.36 -23.45
N THR A 53 5.52 -1.59 -23.41
CA THR A 53 5.09 -2.67 -24.30
C THR A 53 4.57 -3.85 -23.48
N ILE A 54 3.61 -4.58 -24.05
CA ILE A 54 3.11 -5.85 -23.51
C ILE A 54 3.30 -6.94 -24.56
N PRO A 55 3.33 -8.23 -24.19
CA PRO A 55 3.42 -9.32 -25.15
C PRO A 55 2.29 -9.30 -26.19
N ASP A 56 2.64 -9.64 -27.44
CA ASP A 56 1.70 -9.72 -28.57
C ASP A 56 0.66 -10.84 -28.38
N ASN A 57 -0.49 -10.72 -29.05
CA ASN A 57 -1.58 -11.70 -29.05
C ASN A 57 -2.10 -12.07 -27.64
N THR A 58 -2.17 -11.09 -26.74
CA THR A 58 -2.71 -11.24 -25.39
C THR A 58 -4.13 -10.68 -25.29
N ASP A 59 -4.95 -11.28 -24.43
CA ASP A 59 -6.26 -10.74 -24.04
C ASP A 59 -6.09 -9.80 -22.83
N VAL A 60 -5.18 -8.84 -22.93
CA VAL A 60 -4.87 -7.87 -21.87
C VAL A 60 -4.87 -6.48 -22.46
N ASN A 61 -5.50 -5.54 -21.77
CA ASN A 61 -5.61 -4.15 -22.23
C ASN A 61 -4.49 -3.30 -21.62
N LEU A 62 -3.67 -2.66 -22.46
CA LEU A 62 -2.68 -1.68 -22.02
C LEU A 62 -3.24 -0.26 -22.09
N TYR A 63 -3.20 0.45 -20.96
CA TYR A 63 -3.49 1.88 -20.86
C TYR A 63 -2.23 2.64 -20.47
N VAL A 64 -1.88 3.63 -21.28
CA VAL A 64 -0.66 4.41 -21.11
C VAL A 64 -1.04 5.79 -20.58
N ILE A 65 -0.54 6.13 -19.40
CA ILE A 65 -0.82 7.40 -18.72
C ILE A 65 0.50 8.11 -18.46
N PRO A 66 0.60 9.44 -18.72
CA PRO A 66 1.82 10.19 -18.45
C PRO A 66 1.97 10.50 -16.95
N PHE A 67 2.17 9.48 -16.12
CA PHE A 67 2.25 9.62 -14.66
C PHE A 67 3.36 10.59 -14.24
N THR A 68 4.55 10.44 -14.82
CA THR A 68 5.69 11.30 -14.47
C THR A 68 5.45 12.75 -14.87
N ASP A 69 4.84 13.00 -16.03
CA ASP A 69 4.64 14.37 -16.52
C ASP A 69 3.56 15.08 -15.68
N ILE A 70 2.42 14.41 -15.43
CA ILE A 70 1.36 14.93 -14.56
C ILE A 70 1.92 15.26 -13.17
N ALA A 71 2.75 14.38 -12.60
CA ALA A 71 3.37 14.61 -11.30
C ALA A 71 4.36 15.79 -11.31
N SER A 72 5.15 15.90 -12.39
CA SER A 72 6.14 16.97 -12.54
C SER A 72 5.50 18.35 -12.68
N GLU A 73 4.36 18.45 -13.37
CA GLU A 73 3.56 19.69 -13.45
C GLU A 73 3.05 20.16 -12.08
N LEU A 74 2.76 19.23 -11.17
CA LEU A 74 2.33 19.53 -9.79
C LEU A 74 3.50 19.88 -8.85
N GLY A 75 4.73 19.72 -9.35
CA GLY A 75 5.97 20.19 -8.73
C GLY A 75 6.90 19.09 -8.25
N THR A 76 6.52 17.82 -8.30
CA THR A 76 7.44 16.72 -7.98
C THR A 76 7.04 15.40 -8.64
N SER A 77 8.01 14.73 -9.27
CA SER A 77 7.82 13.40 -9.85
C SER A 77 7.44 12.32 -8.82
N LEU A 78 7.65 12.59 -7.52
CA LEU A 78 7.23 11.69 -6.44
C LEU A 78 5.70 11.52 -6.36
N MET A 79 4.93 12.47 -6.90
CA MET A 79 3.47 12.40 -6.93
C MET A 79 2.93 11.40 -7.95
N LYS A 80 3.77 10.75 -8.77
CA LYS A 80 3.34 9.74 -9.75
C LYS A 80 2.51 8.61 -9.12
N ASN A 81 2.81 8.26 -7.87
CA ASN A 81 2.03 7.26 -7.12
C ASN A 81 0.59 7.71 -6.89
N MET A 82 0.36 9.00 -6.63
CA MET A 82 -0.98 9.56 -6.47
C MET A 82 -1.75 9.57 -7.78
N VAL A 83 -1.08 9.87 -8.90
CA VAL A 83 -1.68 9.77 -10.24
C VAL A 83 -2.09 8.32 -10.53
N ALA A 84 -1.26 7.34 -10.18
CA ALA A 84 -1.58 5.92 -10.33
C ALA A 84 -2.74 5.46 -9.42
N VAL A 85 -2.85 5.98 -8.20
CA VAL A 85 -4.03 5.77 -7.33
C VAL A 85 -5.29 6.31 -8.00
N GLY A 86 -5.22 7.52 -8.57
CA GLY A 86 -6.32 8.09 -9.34
C GLY A 86 -6.75 7.22 -10.52
N ALA A 87 -5.77 6.78 -11.33
CA ALA A 87 -6.04 5.94 -12.49
C ALA A 87 -6.66 4.58 -12.11
N SER A 88 -6.09 3.89 -11.12
CA SER A 88 -6.67 2.63 -10.62
C SER A 88 -8.06 2.83 -10.00
N SER A 89 -8.31 3.97 -9.35
CA SER A 89 -9.64 4.32 -8.82
C SER A 89 -10.67 4.46 -9.92
N ALA A 90 -10.32 5.08 -11.05
CA ALA A 90 -11.20 5.19 -12.20
C ALA A 90 -11.58 3.82 -12.78
N VAL A 91 -10.63 2.89 -12.87
CA VAL A 91 -10.89 1.50 -13.33
C VAL A 91 -11.85 0.77 -12.39
N LEU A 92 -11.67 0.98 -11.08
CA LEU A 92 -12.45 0.34 -10.02
C LEU A 92 -13.77 1.05 -9.71
N GLY A 93 -14.08 2.17 -10.39
CA GLY A 93 -15.27 2.98 -10.14
C GLY A 93 -15.32 3.60 -8.74
N LEU A 94 -14.16 3.88 -8.14
CA LEU A 94 -14.03 4.50 -6.82
C LEU A 94 -14.09 6.04 -6.91
N ASP A 95 -14.74 6.65 -5.92
CA ASP A 95 -14.78 8.11 -5.78
C ASP A 95 -13.45 8.62 -5.22
N GLU A 96 -12.84 9.55 -5.94
CA GLU A 96 -11.57 10.19 -5.61
C GLU A 96 -11.66 10.96 -4.28
N THR A 97 -12.84 11.44 -3.90
CA THR A 97 -13.04 12.18 -2.64
C THR A 97 -12.83 11.30 -1.42
N ALA A 98 -12.97 9.97 -1.55
CA ALA A 98 -12.74 9.02 -0.47
C ALA A 98 -11.29 9.01 0.04
N TYR A 99 -10.34 9.49 -0.77
CA TYR A 99 -8.93 9.55 -0.38
C TYR A 99 -8.56 10.77 0.48
N LEU A 100 -9.44 11.76 0.61
CA LEU A 100 -9.11 13.01 1.31
C LEU A 100 -8.68 12.76 2.77
N GLU A 101 -9.44 11.96 3.52
CA GLU A 101 -9.13 11.63 4.93
C GLU A 101 -7.73 10.99 5.05
N VAL A 102 -7.39 10.08 4.14
CA VAL A 102 -6.09 9.37 4.13
C VAL A 102 -4.95 10.30 3.72
N VAL A 103 -5.16 11.15 2.71
CA VAL A 103 -4.15 12.11 2.26
C VAL A 103 -3.88 13.17 3.34
N GLU A 104 -4.91 13.63 4.04
CA GLU A 104 -4.78 14.54 5.19
C GLU A 104 -4.04 13.88 6.35
N GLU A 105 -4.32 12.62 6.66
CA GLU A 105 -3.61 11.87 7.71
C GLU A 105 -2.09 11.76 7.40
N ILE A 106 -1.75 11.44 6.15
CA ILE A 106 -0.35 11.23 5.72
C ILE A 106 0.40 12.56 5.56
N PHE A 107 -0.23 13.56 4.94
CA PHE A 107 0.47 14.77 4.48
C PHE A 107 0.03 16.07 5.18
N GLY A 108 -1.00 16.04 6.03
CA GLY A 108 -1.53 17.25 6.69
C GLY A 108 -0.48 18.01 7.51
N ARG A 109 0.46 17.29 8.14
CA ARG A 109 1.60 17.91 8.85
C ARG A 109 2.57 18.69 7.94
N LYS A 110 2.54 18.44 6.63
CA LYS A 110 3.34 19.14 5.62
C LYS A 110 2.64 20.37 5.04
N GLY A 111 1.40 20.65 5.46
CA GLY A 111 0.61 21.82 5.08
C GLY A 111 -0.45 21.56 4.01
N GLU A 112 -1.48 22.40 3.99
CA GLU A 112 -2.66 22.28 3.11
C GLU A 112 -2.30 22.25 1.62
N GLN A 113 -1.31 23.04 1.19
CA GLN A 113 -0.86 23.05 -0.21
C GLN A 113 -0.32 21.68 -0.66
N VAL A 114 0.32 20.92 0.24
CA VAL A 114 0.82 19.58 -0.07
C VAL A 114 -0.34 18.61 -0.21
N VAL A 115 -1.32 18.68 0.69
CA VAL A 115 -2.56 17.88 0.62
C VAL A 115 -3.28 18.14 -0.70
N GLN A 116 -3.52 19.42 -1.04
CA GLN A 116 -4.20 19.82 -2.26
C GLN A 116 -3.49 19.30 -3.52
N LYS A 117 -2.16 19.43 -3.59
CA LYS A 117 -1.39 18.91 -4.74
C LYS A 117 -1.49 17.39 -4.90
N ASN A 118 -1.51 16.64 -3.79
CA ASN A 118 -1.69 15.18 -3.86
C ASN A 118 -3.12 14.83 -4.31
N MET A 119 -4.14 15.54 -3.81
CA MET A 119 -5.52 15.36 -4.29
C MET A 119 -5.69 15.73 -5.77
N ASP A 120 -5.04 16.79 -6.23
CA ASP A 120 -5.02 17.17 -7.65
C ASP A 120 -4.34 16.10 -8.51
N ALA A 121 -3.28 15.45 -8.02
CA ALA A 121 -2.63 14.33 -8.70
C ALA A 121 -3.57 13.12 -8.85
N ILE A 122 -4.28 12.74 -7.77
CA ILE A 122 -5.32 11.69 -7.81
C ILE A 122 -6.39 12.04 -8.83
N LYS A 123 -6.89 13.29 -8.80
CA LYS A 123 -7.95 13.75 -9.69
C LYS A 123 -7.56 13.71 -11.16
N ARG A 124 -6.37 14.22 -11.48
CA ARG A 124 -5.85 14.18 -12.87
C ARG A 124 -5.64 12.76 -13.36
N GLY A 125 -5.10 11.88 -12.51
CA GLY A 125 -4.92 10.46 -12.86
C GLY A 125 -6.24 9.75 -13.16
N SER A 126 -7.25 9.99 -12.32
CA SER A 126 -8.60 9.46 -12.54
C SER A 126 -9.26 10.00 -13.80
N GLN A 127 -9.22 11.32 -14.01
CA GLN A 127 -9.79 11.94 -15.21
C GLN A 127 -9.14 11.38 -16.49
N TYR A 128 -7.81 11.33 -16.55
CA TYR A 128 -7.09 10.82 -17.70
C TYR A 128 -7.47 9.37 -18.00
N MET A 129 -7.57 8.54 -16.96
CA MET A 129 -7.96 7.15 -17.12
C MET A 129 -9.43 7.00 -17.58
N LYS A 130 -10.35 7.83 -17.07
CA LYS A 130 -11.76 7.84 -17.53
C LYS A 130 -11.86 8.18 -19.03
N GLU A 131 -11.06 9.13 -19.50
CA GLU A 131 -11.00 9.50 -20.93
C GLU A 131 -10.49 8.32 -21.78
N LEU A 132 -9.47 7.59 -21.31
CA LEU A 132 -8.96 6.40 -22.00
C LEU A 132 -9.94 5.20 -21.97
N LEU A 133 -10.65 5.03 -20.85
CA LEU A 133 -11.64 3.94 -20.70
C LEU A 133 -12.85 4.16 -21.60
N GLY A 134 -13.27 5.42 -21.81
CA GLY A 134 -14.45 5.76 -22.59
C GLY A 134 -15.68 5.01 -22.08
N GLU A 135 -16.34 4.24 -22.95
CA GLU A 135 -17.51 3.43 -22.61
C GLU A 135 -17.20 2.27 -21.63
N LYS A 136 -15.92 1.90 -21.45
CA LYS A 136 -15.48 0.80 -20.57
C LYS A 136 -15.29 1.21 -19.10
N VAL A 137 -15.65 2.42 -18.70
CA VAL A 137 -15.34 2.98 -17.36
C VAL A 137 -15.83 2.14 -16.18
N ASN A 138 -16.83 1.27 -16.37
CA ASN A 138 -17.40 0.42 -15.32
C ASN A 138 -17.05 -1.07 -15.46
N MET A 139 -16.04 -1.42 -16.27
CA MET A 139 -15.70 -2.82 -16.56
C MET A 139 -15.27 -3.62 -15.33
N MET A 140 -14.64 -2.97 -14.35
CA MET A 140 -14.19 -3.58 -13.09
C MET A 140 -14.69 -2.79 -11.86
N GLN A 141 -15.88 -2.22 -11.97
CA GLN A 141 -16.47 -1.45 -10.90
C GLN A 141 -16.66 -2.29 -9.64
N LEU A 142 -16.11 -1.82 -8.52
CA LEU A 142 -16.31 -2.43 -7.22
C LEU A 142 -17.73 -2.19 -6.72
N GLU A 143 -18.27 -3.19 -6.02
CA GLU A 143 -19.48 -3.02 -5.22
C GLU A 143 -19.25 -2.02 -4.08
N LYS A 144 -20.32 -1.36 -3.64
CA LYS A 144 -20.24 -0.45 -2.49
C LYS A 144 -19.88 -1.22 -1.22
N ALA A 145 -18.94 -0.68 -0.45
CA ALA A 145 -18.61 -1.20 0.87
C ALA A 145 -19.78 -1.01 1.87
N ASP A 146 -19.74 -1.74 2.97
CA ASP A 146 -20.74 -1.69 4.05
C ASP A 146 -20.67 -0.43 4.94
N GLY A 147 -19.73 0.48 4.66
CA GLY A 147 -19.52 1.72 5.40
C GLY A 147 -18.89 1.55 6.78
N GLN A 148 -18.51 0.34 7.18
CA GLN A 148 -17.91 0.10 8.49
C GLN A 148 -16.39 0.39 8.47
N LYS A 149 -15.96 1.29 9.37
CA LYS A 149 -14.53 1.54 9.60
C LYS A 149 -13.91 0.32 10.29
N ARG A 150 -12.81 -0.18 9.72
CA ARG A 150 -12.05 -1.32 10.24
C ARG A 150 -10.63 -0.89 10.56
N MET A 151 -10.02 -1.56 11.53
CA MET A 151 -8.61 -1.33 11.86
C MET A 151 -7.73 -1.91 10.74
N PHE A 152 -6.83 -1.10 10.21
CA PHE A 152 -5.74 -1.57 9.37
C PHE A 152 -4.53 -1.84 10.25
N MET A 153 -3.95 -3.04 10.12
CA MET A 153 -2.81 -3.47 10.91
C MET A 153 -2.00 -4.51 10.14
N ILE A 154 -0.68 -4.38 10.16
CA ILE A 154 0.23 -5.40 9.64
C ILE A 154 0.50 -6.48 10.70
N GLY A 155 0.99 -7.66 10.28
CA GLY A 155 1.16 -8.81 11.18
C GLY A 155 2.04 -8.53 12.39
N ASN A 156 3.20 -7.88 12.19
CA ASN A 156 4.12 -7.53 13.26
C ASN A 156 3.48 -6.57 14.28
N ASP A 157 2.77 -5.55 13.81
CA ASP A 157 2.01 -4.63 14.67
C ASP A 157 0.91 -5.36 15.44
N ALA A 158 0.25 -6.35 14.84
CA ALA A 158 -0.79 -7.15 15.51
C ALA A 158 -0.21 -8.03 16.62
N ILE A 159 0.94 -8.66 16.40
CA ILE A 159 1.66 -9.43 17.42
C ILE A 159 2.04 -8.51 18.59
N ALA A 160 2.66 -7.37 18.27
CA ALA A 160 3.08 -6.39 19.27
C ALA A 160 1.90 -5.83 20.06
N PHE A 161 0.82 -5.44 19.38
CA PHE A 161 -0.41 -4.96 20.01
C PHE A 161 -1.05 -6.02 20.90
N GLY A 162 -1.12 -7.27 20.43
CA GLY A 162 -1.59 -8.41 21.20
C GLY A 162 -0.77 -8.64 22.48
N ALA A 163 0.56 -8.52 22.40
CA ALA A 163 1.43 -8.64 23.58
C ALA A 163 1.15 -7.54 24.62
N VAL A 164 1.00 -6.28 24.18
CA VAL A 164 0.65 -5.17 25.08
C VAL A 164 -0.72 -5.39 25.73
N ALA A 165 -1.72 -5.78 24.92
CA ALA A 165 -3.08 -6.06 25.36
C ALA A 165 -3.13 -7.24 26.34
N GLY A 166 -2.29 -8.26 26.13
CA GLY A 166 -2.11 -9.41 27.01
C GLY A 166 -1.38 -9.12 28.32
N GLY A 167 -0.94 -7.88 28.54
CA GLY A 167 -0.30 -7.46 29.79
C GLY A 167 1.22 -7.44 29.77
N ALA A 168 1.87 -7.69 28.63
CA ALA A 168 3.33 -7.60 28.55
C ALA A 168 3.82 -6.19 28.89
N ARG A 169 4.85 -6.10 29.75
CA ARG A 169 5.52 -4.85 30.15
C ARG A 169 7.02 -4.86 29.90
N PHE A 170 7.55 -5.94 29.37
CA PHE A 170 8.97 -6.08 29.10
C PHE A 170 9.17 -6.82 27.78
N MET A 171 10.10 -6.32 26.98
CA MET A 171 10.63 -7.03 25.81
C MET A 171 12.15 -6.91 25.82
N SER A 172 12.84 -8.02 25.70
CA SER A 172 14.26 -8.07 25.36
C SER A 172 14.38 -8.71 23.98
N ALA A 173 15.09 -8.05 23.06
CA ALA A 173 15.21 -8.55 21.69
C ALA A 173 16.49 -8.08 21.01
N TYR A 174 16.96 -8.93 20.09
CA TYR A 174 17.97 -8.59 19.10
C TYR A 174 17.29 -8.35 17.74
N PRO A 175 17.55 -7.23 17.03
CA PRO A 175 16.89 -6.95 15.75
C PRO A 175 17.28 -7.96 14.67
N ILE A 176 16.28 -8.62 14.07
CA ILE A 176 16.44 -9.53 12.93
C ILE A 176 15.24 -9.43 11.99
N THR A 177 15.47 -9.35 10.67
CA THR A 177 14.40 -9.38 9.66
C THR A 177 13.75 -10.77 9.63
N PRO A 178 12.41 -10.90 9.63
CA PRO A 178 11.36 -9.87 9.51
C PRO A 178 10.74 -9.40 10.84
N ALA A 179 11.34 -9.69 12.00
CA ALA A 179 10.73 -9.46 13.32
C ALA A 179 11.06 -8.08 13.95
N SER A 180 12.04 -7.35 13.42
CA SER A 180 12.48 -6.05 13.98
C SER A 180 11.35 -5.03 14.18
N GLU A 181 10.33 -5.04 13.33
CA GLU A 181 9.19 -4.11 13.42
C GLU A 181 8.37 -4.31 14.70
N ILE A 182 8.30 -5.54 15.23
CA ILE A 182 7.65 -5.83 16.52
C ILE A 182 8.35 -5.04 17.63
N MET A 183 9.69 -5.05 17.61
CA MET A 183 10.52 -4.31 18.56
C MET A 183 10.33 -2.81 18.42
N GLU A 184 10.37 -2.28 17.19
CA GLU A 184 10.15 -0.85 16.92
C GLU A 184 8.77 -0.36 17.38
N TYR A 185 7.73 -1.18 17.18
CA TYR A 185 6.39 -0.89 17.67
C TYR A 185 6.38 -0.85 19.20
N LEU A 186 6.94 -1.87 19.87
CA LEU A 186 6.95 -1.96 21.32
C LEU A 186 7.79 -0.87 21.99
N ILE A 187 8.90 -0.41 21.38
CA ILE A 187 9.69 0.73 21.88
C ILE A 187 8.81 1.98 22.04
N LYS A 188 7.88 2.20 21.11
CA LYS A 188 6.97 3.36 21.13
C LYS A 188 5.78 3.18 22.08
N LYS A 189 5.35 1.93 22.33
CA LYS A 189 4.08 1.63 23.03
C LYS A 189 4.28 1.20 24.48
N LEU A 190 5.25 0.34 24.79
CA LEU A 190 5.45 -0.16 26.16
C LEU A 190 5.68 0.94 27.19
N PRO A 191 6.47 2.00 26.94
CA PRO A 191 6.65 3.08 27.92
C PRO A 191 5.34 3.75 28.34
N LYS A 192 4.33 3.77 27.47
CA LYS A 192 3.01 4.37 27.75
C LYS A 192 2.18 3.56 28.74
N VAL A 193 2.53 2.29 28.96
CA VAL A 193 1.85 1.39 29.90
C VAL A 193 2.76 0.96 31.06
N GLY A 194 3.86 1.70 31.28
CA GLY A 194 4.84 1.42 32.33
C GLY A 194 5.80 0.27 32.02
N GLY A 195 5.90 -0.13 30.76
CA GLY A 195 6.84 -1.15 30.30
C GLY A 195 8.10 -0.59 29.62
N THR A 196 9.00 -1.48 29.22
CA THR A 196 10.24 -1.10 28.52
C THR A 196 10.66 -2.15 27.48
N VAL A 197 11.51 -1.72 26.55
CA VAL A 197 12.20 -2.59 25.58
C VAL A 197 13.71 -2.45 25.79
N ILE A 198 14.41 -3.58 25.85
CA ILE A 198 15.87 -3.63 25.86
C ILE A 198 16.37 -4.28 24.57
N GLN A 199 17.20 -3.56 23.83
CA GLN A 199 17.98 -4.15 22.76
C GLN A 199 19.15 -4.91 23.37
N THR A 200 19.21 -6.21 23.13
CA THR A 200 20.31 -7.05 23.60
C THR A 200 21.42 -7.16 22.56
N GLU A 201 22.54 -7.75 22.94
CA GLU A 201 23.71 -8.00 22.10
C GLU A 201 23.53 -9.17 21.14
N ASP A 202 22.72 -10.17 21.52
CA ASP A 202 22.35 -11.33 20.72
C ASP A 202 21.00 -11.93 21.20
N GLU A 203 20.52 -12.96 20.50
CA GLU A 203 19.28 -13.66 20.80
C GLU A 203 19.33 -14.49 22.10
N ILE A 204 20.53 -14.90 22.54
CA ILE A 204 20.71 -15.66 23.79
C ILE A 204 20.50 -14.72 24.99
N ALA A 205 21.11 -13.54 24.95
CA ALA A 205 20.89 -12.46 25.90
C ALA A 205 19.41 -12.02 25.90
N ALA A 206 18.77 -11.92 24.73
CA ALA A 206 17.34 -11.62 24.63
C ALA A 206 16.49 -12.65 25.40
N CYS A 207 16.70 -13.94 25.13
CA CYS A 207 15.91 -15.01 25.74
C CYS A 207 16.15 -15.12 27.25
N THR A 208 17.41 -15.07 27.68
CA THR A 208 17.77 -15.16 29.11
C THR A 208 17.24 -13.97 29.91
N MET A 209 17.29 -12.76 29.35
CA MET A 209 16.74 -11.56 29.97
C MET A 209 15.20 -11.64 30.08
N ALA A 210 14.51 -12.19 29.08
CA ALA A 210 13.06 -12.40 29.14
C ALA A 210 12.67 -13.39 30.25
N ILE A 211 13.42 -14.48 30.40
CA ILE A 211 13.22 -15.46 31.49
C ILE A 211 13.42 -14.79 32.85
N GLY A 212 14.50 -14.01 33.00
CA GLY A 212 14.77 -13.26 34.23
C GLY A 212 13.66 -12.25 34.56
N ALA A 213 13.13 -11.55 33.56
CA ALA A 213 12.04 -10.60 33.73
C ALA A 213 10.71 -11.27 34.15
N ASN A 214 10.43 -12.50 33.69
CA ASN A 214 9.25 -13.25 34.10
C ASN A 214 9.35 -13.83 35.52
N TYR A 215 10.56 -14.05 36.03
CA TYR A 215 10.77 -14.53 37.40
C TYR A 215 10.54 -13.44 38.46
N ALA A 216 10.78 -12.17 38.11
CA ALA A 216 10.69 -11.02 38.99
C ALA A 216 9.24 -10.56 39.24
#